data_AF-A0A4Q3TZT7-F1
#
_entry.id   AF-A0A4Q3TZT7-F1
#
_cell.length_a   1.000
_cell.length_b   1.000
_cell.length_c   1.000
_cell.angle_alpha   90.00
_cell.angle_beta   90.00
_cell.angle_gamma   90.00
#
_symmetry.space_group_name_H-M   'P 1'
#
loop_
_entity.id
_entity.type
_entity.pdbx_description
1 polymer ?
#
loop_
_entity_poly.entity_id
_entity_poly.type
_entity_poly.pdbx_seq_one_letter_code
_entity_poly.pdbx_strand_id
1 'polypeptide(L)'
;MGPITPDDLRFNRFGLSAQESKVLALAMSGRIDKQIATEMGISLGTVRVYWKRIRQKVGGTRSEVIAELARNSLKLNFEEERGRSDKLSKELEESMVRERGLRVYEAAFDKLPTPLAILDGPCGRIVHANEAFSGMHGYDSEELEGLPSSDLMQSGEAGKLEKAALKAVSEGKSLDTDSVRRRKDGSNFDAKITVTGGDGSDVWVLAIGS
;
A
#
# COMPACT_ATOMS: atom_id res chain seq x y z
N MET A 1 -7.07 -1.68 25.91
CA MET A 1 -8.37 -2.37 26.15
C MET A 1 -9.48 -1.37 25.83
N GLY A 2 -10.28 -1.62 24.79
CA GLY A 2 -11.51 -0.85 24.59
C GLY A 2 -12.52 -1.14 25.70
N PRO A 3 -13.49 -0.25 25.94
CA PRO A 3 -14.54 -0.46 26.94
C PRO A 3 -15.38 -1.71 26.58
N ILE A 4 -15.71 -2.53 27.58
CA ILE A 4 -16.61 -3.68 27.41
C ILE A 4 -18.03 -3.12 27.22
N THR A 5 -18.59 -3.25 26.02
CA THR A 5 -19.92 -2.73 25.68
C THR A 5 -21.00 -3.80 25.86
N PRO A 6 -22.29 -3.44 26.02
CA PRO A 6 -23.38 -4.42 26.11
C PRO A 6 -23.52 -5.31 24.84
N ASP A 7 -23.10 -4.80 23.69
CA ASP A 7 -23.14 -5.50 22.39
C ASP A 7 -21.88 -6.34 22.12
N ASP A 8 -21.10 -6.61 23.16
CA ASP A 8 -19.87 -7.36 23.01
C ASP A 8 -20.12 -8.78 22.52
N LEU A 9 -19.43 -9.15 21.43
CA LEU A 9 -19.48 -10.50 20.84
C LEU A 9 -19.19 -11.60 21.87
N ARG A 10 -18.47 -11.26 22.96
CA ARG A 10 -18.20 -12.14 24.10
C ARG A 10 -19.46 -12.70 24.77
N PHE A 11 -20.61 -12.01 24.68
CA PHE A 11 -21.89 -12.40 25.30
C PHE A 11 -22.79 -13.24 24.37
N ASN A 12 -22.61 -13.15 23.05
CA ASN A 12 -23.50 -13.77 22.06
C ASN A 12 -23.58 -15.30 22.17
N ARG A 13 -22.50 -15.96 22.61
CA ARG A 13 -22.45 -17.43 22.73
C ARG A 13 -23.40 -18.01 23.79
N PHE A 14 -23.89 -17.18 24.72
CA PHE A 14 -24.70 -17.63 25.86
C PHE A 14 -26.19 -17.29 25.74
N GLY A 15 -26.63 -16.72 24.62
CA GLY A 15 -28.04 -16.34 24.40
C GLY A 15 -28.56 -15.33 25.45
N LEU A 16 -27.71 -14.40 25.88
CA LEU A 16 -28.05 -13.37 26.86
C LEU A 16 -28.95 -12.32 26.21
N SER A 17 -29.95 -11.85 26.95
CA SER A 17 -30.74 -10.68 26.56
C SER A 17 -29.90 -9.40 26.71
N ALA A 18 -30.29 -8.33 26.02
CA ALA A 18 -29.60 -7.03 26.11
C ALA A 18 -29.40 -6.54 27.56
N GLN A 19 -30.38 -6.77 28.44
CA GLN A 19 -30.29 -6.38 29.86
C GLN A 19 -29.32 -7.25 30.65
N GLU A 20 -29.26 -8.56 30.36
CA GLU A 20 -28.31 -9.47 30.98
C GLU A 20 -26.87 -9.16 30.54
N SER A 21 -26.66 -8.91 29.23
CA SER A 21 -25.36 -8.48 28.69
C SER A 21 -24.92 -7.15 29.31
N LYS A 22 -25.84 -6.19 29.51
CA LYS A 22 -25.53 -4.91 30.15
C LYS A 22 -25.11 -5.05 31.61
N VAL A 23 -25.79 -5.92 32.39
CA VAL A 23 -25.37 -6.26 33.77
C VAL A 23 -23.97 -6.87 33.77
N LEU A 24 -23.69 -7.80 32.86
CA LEU A 24 -22.39 -8.45 32.76
C LEU A 24 -21.27 -7.48 32.35
N ALA A 25 -21.51 -6.60 31.38
CA ALA A 25 -20.54 -5.60 30.95
C ALA A 25 -20.14 -4.65 32.08
N LEU A 26 -21.13 -4.13 32.83
CA LEU A 26 -20.87 -3.27 34.00
C LEU A 26 -20.13 -4.03 35.10
N ALA A 27 -20.51 -5.27 35.34
CA ALA A 27 -19.87 -6.14 36.30
C ALA A 27 -18.40 -6.47 35.97
N MET A 28 -18.10 -6.74 34.70
CA MET A 28 -16.72 -6.94 34.21
C MET A 28 -15.90 -5.65 34.26
N SER A 29 -16.56 -4.49 34.22
CA SER A 29 -15.97 -3.17 34.43
C SER A 29 -15.75 -2.84 35.92
N GLY A 30 -15.84 -3.83 36.80
CA GLY A 30 -15.58 -3.68 38.24
C GLY A 30 -16.75 -3.13 39.06
N ARG A 31 -17.94 -2.97 38.48
CA ARG A 31 -19.12 -2.48 39.23
C ARG A 31 -19.67 -3.54 40.17
N ILE A 32 -20.07 -3.11 41.37
CA ILE A 32 -20.87 -3.92 42.28
C ILE A 32 -22.37 -3.78 41.96
N ASP A 33 -23.19 -4.75 42.36
CA ASP A 33 -24.62 -4.82 41.97
C ASP A 33 -25.41 -3.54 42.33
N LYS A 34 -25.06 -2.86 43.43
CA LYS A 34 -25.68 -1.59 43.80
C LYS A 34 -25.38 -0.48 42.80
N GLN A 35 -24.14 -0.40 42.32
CA GLN A 35 -23.73 0.56 41.28
C GLN A 35 -24.37 0.22 39.94
N ILE A 36 -24.42 -1.08 39.58
CA ILE A 36 -25.11 -1.57 38.37
C ILE A 36 -26.58 -1.14 38.37
N ALA A 37 -27.27 -1.32 39.50
CA ALA A 37 -28.66 -0.90 39.65
C ALA A 37 -28.84 0.61 39.41
N THR A 38 -27.98 1.44 40.00
CA THR A 38 -27.97 2.89 39.79
C THR A 38 -27.69 3.27 38.34
N GLU A 39 -26.66 2.68 37.73
CA GLU A 39 -26.20 3.00 36.36
C GLU A 39 -27.19 2.53 35.28
N MET A 40 -27.96 1.48 35.58
CA MET A 40 -29.04 0.98 34.72
C MET A 40 -30.41 1.63 35.01
N GLY A 41 -30.54 2.43 36.07
CA GLY A 41 -31.82 3.03 36.46
C GLY A 41 -32.89 2.01 36.89
N ILE A 42 -32.49 0.90 37.52
CA ILE A 42 -33.37 -0.20 37.95
C ILE A 42 -33.17 -0.55 39.42
N SER A 43 -34.05 -1.36 40.00
CA SER A 43 -33.90 -1.81 41.39
C SER A 43 -32.77 -2.84 41.55
N LEU A 44 -32.15 -2.89 42.74
CA LEU A 44 -31.20 -3.94 43.10
C LEU A 44 -31.82 -5.35 42.99
N GLY A 45 -33.13 -5.48 43.29
CA GLY A 45 -33.86 -6.73 43.11
C GLY A 45 -33.91 -7.17 41.65
N THR A 46 -34.08 -6.22 40.72
CA THR A 46 -34.07 -6.47 39.28
C THR A 46 -32.69 -6.95 38.80
N VAL A 47 -31.60 -6.35 39.30
CA VAL A 47 -30.22 -6.81 39.01
C VAL A 47 -29.99 -8.24 39.49
N ARG A 48 -30.49 -8.60 40.68
CA ARG A 48 -30.41 -9.98 41.21
C ARG A 48 -31.18 -10.98 40.35
N VAL A 49 -32.33 -10.58 39.78
CA VAL A 49 -33.08 -11.41 38.81
C VAL A 49 -32.26 -11.62 37.55
N TYR A 50 -31.60 -10.58 37.00
CA TYR A 50 -30.71 -10.74 35.86
C TYR A 50 -29.53 -11.67 36.16
N TRP A 51 -28.87 -11.52 37.32
CA TRP A 51 -27.82 -12.45 37.75
C TRP A 51 -28.29 -13.89 37.92
N LYS A 52 -29.54 -14.12 38.34
CA LYS A 52 -30.12 -15.46 38.38
C LYS A 52 -30.21 -16.06 36.98
N ARG A 53 -30.72 -15.30 36.01
CA ARG A 53 -30.85 -15.76 34.61
C ARG A 53 -29.50 -15.95 33.92
N ILE A 54 -28.55 -15.03 34.14
CA ILE A 54 -27.16 -15.15 33.67
C ILE A 54 -26.56 -16.46 34.17
N ARG A 55 -26.66 -16.76 35.46
CA ARG A 55 -26.13 -18.00 36.03
C ARG A 55 -26.83 -19.25 35.51
N GLN A 56 -28.11 -19.17 35.15
CA GLN A 56 -28.82 -20.29 34.49
C GLN A 56 -28.30 -20.55 33.08
N LYS A 57 -27.83 -19.51 32.37
CA LYS A 57 -27.33 -19.60 30.99
C LYS A 57 -25.84 -19.91 30.91
N VAL A 58 -25.04 -19.34 31.80
CA VAL A 58 -23.57 -19.42 31.80
C VAL A 58 -23.07 -20.47 32.80
N GLY A 59 -23.78 -20.67 33.91
CA GLY A 59 -23.33 -21.51 35.03
C GLY A 59 -22.46 -20.75 36.03
N GLY A 60 -22.32 -21.30 37.24
CA GLY A 60 -21.40 -20.80 38.26
C GLY A 60 -21.86 -19.59 39.08
N THR A 61 -20.96 -19.09 39.92
CA THR A 61 -21.14 -17.91 40.77
C THR A 61 -20.86 -16.61 40.01
N ARG A 62 -21.22 -15.46 40.59
CA ARG A 62 -20.90 -14.13 40.02
C ARG A 62 -19.42 -14.00 39.67
N SER A 63 -18.54 -14.45 40.56
CA SER A 63 -17.09 -14.35 40.38
C SER A 63 -16.55 -15.34 39.35
N GLU A 64 -17.09 -16.56 39.31
CA GLU A 64 -16.73 -17.56 38.30
C GLU A 64 -17.11 -17.10 36.89
N VAL A 65 -18.33 -16.57 36.72
CA VAL A 65 -18.79 -16.03 35.43
C VAL A 65 -17.89 -14.89 34.96
N ILE A 66 -17.55 -13.93 35.85
CA ILE A 66 -16.60 -12.87 35.49
C ILE A 66 -15.25 -13.46 35.09
N ALA A 67 -14.72 -14.40 35.88
CA ALA A 67 -13.39 -14.94 35.65
C ALA A 67 -13.31 -15.73 34.34
N GLU A 68 -14.35 -16.50 34.01
CA GLU A 68 -14.44 -17.21 32.74
C GLU A 68 -14.48 -16.26 31.55
N LEU A 69 -15.31 -15.22 31.61
CA LEU A 69 -15.42 -14.22 30.55
C LEU A 69 -14.13 -13.40 30.40
N ALA A 70 -13.44 -13.10 31.51
CA ALA A 70 -12.14 -12.42 31.49
C ALA A 70 -11.06 -13.29 30.81
N ARG A 71 -10.98 -14.59 31.15
CA ARG A 71 -10.05 -15.53 30.50
C ARG A 71 -10.33 -15.66 29.00
N ASN A 72 -11.59 -15.79 28.62
CA ASN A 72 -11.99 -15.86 27.22
C ASN A 72 -11.68 -14.57 26.46
N SER A 73 -11.84 -13.41 27.10
CA SER A 73 -11.48 -12.11 26.52
C SER A 73 -9.99 -12.01 26.23
N LEU A 74 -9.14 -12.47 27.16
CA LEU A 74 -7.70 -12.49 26.94
C LEU A 74 -7.35 -13.38 25.76
N LYS A 75 -7.93 -14.59 25.69
CA LYS A 75 -7.65 -15.54 24.60
C LYS A 75 -8.02 -14.98 23.23
N LEU A 76 -9.22 -14.42 23.10
CA LEU A 76 -9.68 -13.80 21.84
C LEU A 76 -8.78 -12.64 21.42
N ASN A 77 -8.44 -11.74 22.35
CA ASN A 77 -7.55 -10.61 22.04
C ASN A 77 -6.16 -11.09 21.60
N PHE A 78 -5.61 -12.13 22.23
CA PHE A 78 -4.32 -12.68 21.84
C PHE A 78 -4.35 -13.30 20.44
N GLU A 79 -5.43 -14.01 20.09
CA GLU A 79 -5.60 -14.57 18.74
C GLU A 79 -5.77 -13.47 17.69
N GLU A 80 -6.53 -12.42 17.98
CA GLU A 80 -6.68 -11.25 17.11
C GLU A 80 -5.37 -10.49 16.91
N GLU A 81 -4.65 -10.16 17.99
CA GLU A 81 -3.37 -9.46 17.92
C GLU A 81 -2.31 -10.31 17.20
N ARG A 82 -2.30 -11.63 17.42
CA ARG A 82 -1.42 -12.53 16.68
C ARG A 82 -1.74 -12.54 15.20
N GLY A 83 -3.02 -12.65 14.83
CA GLY A 83 -3.44 -12.57 13.42
C GLY A 83 -3.08 -11.23 12.77
N ARG A 84 -3.21 -10.12 13.51
CA ARG A 84 -2.80 -8.79 13.05
C ARG A 84 -1.29 -8.69 12.84
N SER A 85 -0.50 -9.23 13.78
CA SER A 85 0.95 -9.27 13.69
C SER A 85 1.41 -10.11 12.50
N ASP A 86 0.85 -11.29 12.31
CA ASP A 86 1.20 -12.18 11.20
C ASP A 86 0.88 -11.52 9.84
N LYS A 87 -0.26 -10.84 9.73
CA LYS A 87 -0.63 -10.08 8.54
C LYS A 87 0.37 -8.94 8.26
N LEU A 88 0.73 -8.17 9.28
CA LEU A 88 1.67 -7.06 9.13
C LEU A 88 3.07 -7.53 8.74
N SER A 89 3.54 -8.63 9.33
CA SER A 89 4.82 -9.25 8.96
C SER A 89 4.84 -9.64 7.49
N LYS A 90 3.76 -10.25 7.00
CA LYS A 90 3.65 -10.63 5.60
C LYS A 90 3.62 -9.42 4.65
N GLU A 91 2.87 -8.38 4.98
CA GLU A 91 2.84 -7.12 4.20
C GLU A 91 4.23 -6.44 4.18
N LEU A 92 4.96 -6.49 5.29
CA LEU A 92 6.32 -5.97 5.39
C LEU A 92 7.29 -6.78 4.51
N GLU A 93 7.24 -8.12 4.58
CA GLU A 93 8.03 -8.99 3.72
C GLU A 93 7.78 -8.71 2.24
N GLU A 94 6.53 -8.61 1.82
CA GLU A 94 6.16 -8.25 0.44
C GLU A 94 6.68 -6.87 0.04
N SER A 95 6.63 -5.88 0.94
CA SER A 95 7.17 -4.55 0.70
C SER A 95 8.69 -4.55 0.55
N MET A 96 9.41 -5.29 1.41
CA MET A 96 10.86 -5.41 1.33
C MET A 96 11.31 -6.10 0.04
N VAL A 97 10.59 -7.14 -0.40
CA VAL A 97 10.89 -7.82 -1.67
C VAL A 97 10.70 -6.86 -2.85
N ARG A 98 9.62 -6.06 -2.86
CA ARG A 98 9.40 -5.02 -3.88
C ARG A 98 10.51 -3.96 -3.88
N GLU A 99 10.84 -3.42 -2.71
CA GLU A 99 11.88 -2.39 -2.57
C GLU A 99 13.25 -2.93 -2.99
N ARG A 100 13.58 -4.16 -2.61
CA ARG A 100 14.82 -4.81 -3.05
C ARG A 100 14.85 -5.01 -4.56
N GLY A 101 13.73 -5.40 -5.17
CA GLY A 101 13.60 -5.51 -6.62
C GLY A 101 13.87 -4.19 -7.33
N LEU A 102 13.29 -3.09 -6.83
CA LEU A 102 13.50 -1.75 -7.38
C LEU A 102 14.96 -1.33 -7.26
N ARG A 103 15.60 -1.50 -6.10
CA ARG A 103 17.02 -1.16 -5.92
C ARG A 103 17.96 -1.95 -6.85
N VAL A 104 17.65 -3.23 -7.08
CA VAL A 104 18.44 -4.06 -8.02
C VAL A 104 18.23 -3.57 -9.45
N TYR A 105 17.00 -3.23 -9.82
CA TYR A 105 16.69 -2.64 -11.11
C TYR A 105 17.42 -1.32 -11.33
N GLU A 106 17.34 -0.36 -10.39
CA GLU A 106 18.02 0.94 -10.45
C GLU A 106 19.53 0.74 -10.62
N ALA A 107 20.14 -0.06 -9.73
CA ALA A 107 21.58 -0.33 -9.79
C ALA A 107 22.03 -0.99 -11.11
N ALA A 108 21.20 -1.88 -11.68
CA ALA A 108 21.51 -2.51 -12.95
C ALA A 108 21.34 -1.53 -14.12
N PHE A 109 20.21 -0.81 -14.17
CA PHE A 109 19.86 0.13 -15.23
C PHE A 109 20.86 1.28 -15.32
N ASP A 110 21.23 1.88 -14.18
CA ASP A 110 22.17 3.00 -14.10
C ASP A 110 23.58 2.64 -14.56
N LYS A 111 24.00 1.39 -14.32
CA LYS A 111 25.35 0.91 -14.69
C LYS A 111 25.43 0.36 -16.10
N LEU A 112 24.33 0.35 -16.87
CA LEU A 112 24.39 -0.06 -18.27
C LEU A 112 25.22 0.97 -19.08
N PRO A 113 26.19 0.52 -19.88
CA PRO A 113 27.03 1.41 -20.69
C PRO A 113 26.26 2.04 -21.85
N THR A 114 25.14 1.44 -22.25
CA THR A 114 24.27 1.96 -23.30
C THR A 114 23.43 3.12 -22.73
N PRO A 115 23.45 4.31 -23.35
CA PRO A 115 22.55 5.40 -23.00
C PRO A 115 21.09 4.98 -23.18
N LEU A 116 20.34 4.92 -22.07
CA LEU A 116 18.94 4.53 -22.03
C LEU A 116 18.10 5.56 -21.26
N ALA A 117 16.94 5.88 -21.81
CA ALA A 117 15.89 6.63 -21.14
C ALA A 117 14.57 5.88 -21.25
N ILE A 118 13.80 5.91 -20.17
CA ILE A 118 12.42 5.46 -20.10
C ILE A 118 11.53 6.68 -20.27
N LEU A 119 10.57 6.57 -21.17
CA LEU A 119 9.63 7.62 -21.51
C LEU A 119 8.21 7.21 -21.14
N ASP A 120 7.41 8.17 -20.70
CA ASP A 120 5.96 8.05 -20.66
C ASP A 120 5.44 8.21 -22.10
N GLY A 121 5.07 7.09 -22.72
CA GLY A 121 4.80 6.94 -24.14
C GLY A 121 3.80 7.95 -24.71
N PRO A 122 2.62 8.17 -24.11
CA PRO A 122 1.64 9.13 -24.58
C PRO A 122 2.10 10.60 -24.55
N CYS A 123 3.04 10.98 -23.68
CA CYS A 123 3.45 12.37 -23.50
C CYS A 123 4.94 12.64 -23.82
N GLY A 124 5.72 11.61 -24.11
CA GLY A 124 7.13 11.68 -24.48
C GLY A 124 8.04 12.24 -23.39
N ARG A 125 7.58 12.30 -22.13
CA ARG A 125 8.39 12.80 -21.01
C ARG A 125 9.30 11.71 -20.49
N ILE A 126 10.50 12.09 -20.09
CA ILE A 126 11.45 11.18 -19.48
C ILE A 126 10.93 10.83 -18.07
N VAL A 127 10.70 9.55 -17.83
CA VAL A 127 10.37 9.00 -16.52
C VAL A 127 11.64 8.69 -15.75
N HIS A 128 12.66 8.19 -16.45
CA HIS A 128 13.94 7.82 -15.84
C HIS A 128 15.03 7.76 -16.90
N ALA A 129 16.28 8.10 -16.57
CA ALA A 129 17.41 8.03 -17.49
C ALA A 129 18.67 7.56 -16.76
N ASN A 130 19.38 6.60 -17.36
CA ASN A 130 20.57 6.03 -16.74
C ASN A 130 21.76 6.99 -16.77
N GLU A 131 22.83 6.64 -16.05
CA GLU A 131 24.05 7.46 -15.97
C GLU A 131 24.66 7.72 -17.37
N ALA A 132 24.62 6.74 -18.27
CA ALA A 132 25.15 6.88 -19.62
C ALA A 132 24.36 7.89 -20.47
N PHE A 133 23.02 7.89 -20.37
CA PHE A 133 22.16 8.85 -21.07
C PHE A 133 22.31 10.27 -20.52
N SER A 134 22.36 10.37 -19.20
CA SER A 134 22.59 11.61 -18.46
C SER A 134 23.93 12.24 -18.83
N GLY A 135 25.01 11.46 -18.76
CA GLY A 135 26.36 11.90 -19.13
C GLY A 135 26.49 12.28 -20.61
N MET A 136 25.80 11.56 -21.52
CA MET A 136 25.82 11.88 -22.95
C MET A 136 25.18 13.24 -23.27
N HIS A 137 24.09 13.59 -22.58
CA HIS A 137 23.40 14.87 -22.77
C HIS A 137 23.94 15.99 -21.86
N GLY A 138 24.75 15.67 -20.85
CA GLY A 138 25.31 16.65 -19.90
C GLY A 138 24.30 17.15 -18.87
N TYR A 139 23.30 16.33 -18.54
CA TYR A 139 22.31 16.59 -17.49
C TYR A 139 22.52 15.65 -16.32
N ASP A 140 22.09 16.05 -15.13
CA ASP A 140 21.89 15.11 -14.03
C ASP A 140 20.59 14.31 -14.25
N SER A 141 20.52 13.09 -13.73
CA SER A 141 19.34 12.22 -13.91
C SER A 141 18.06 12.89 -13.39
N GLU A 142 18.14 13.54 -12.22
CA GLU A 142 17.05 14.31 -11.60
C GLU A 142 16.58 15.49 -12.46
N GLU A 143 17.47 16.08 -13.25
CA GLU A 143 17.11 17.18 -14.17
C GLU A 143 16.43 16.66 -15.43
N LEU A 144 16.70 15.42 -15.83
CA LEU A 144 16.07 14.78 -16.99
C LEU A 144 14.67 14.30 -16.68
N GLU A 145 14.41 13.85 -15.45
CA GLU A 145 13.08 13.38 -15.05
C GLU A 145 12.02 14.48 -15.23
N GLY A 146 10.94 14.14 -15.93
CA GLY A 146 9.85 15.04 -16.31
C GLY A 146 10.13 15.91 -17.53
N LEU A 147 11.37 16.01 -18.03
CA LEU A 147 11.66 16.78 -19.24
C LEU A 147 11.03 16.12 -20.47
N PRO A 148 10.43 16.91 -21.39
CA PRO A 148 10.05 16.40 -22.70
C PRO A 148 11.28 15.90 -23.47
N SER A 149 11.25 14.67 -23.97
CA SER A 149 12.35 14.12 -24.78
C SER A 149 12.61 14.92 -26.06
N SER A 150 11.64 15.72 -26.52
CA SER A 150 11.74 16.67 -27.62
C SER A 150 12.68 17.85 -27.34
N ASP A 151 12.87 18.24 -26.08
CA ASP A 151 13.80 19.32 -25.70
C ASP A 151 15.28 18.90 -25.87
N LEU A 152 15.52 17.60 -25.97
CA LEU A 152 16.83 17.01 -26.25
C LEU A 152 17.09 16.79 -27.75
N MET A 153 16.27 17.36 -28.63
CA MET A 153 16.39 17.26 -30.08
C MET A 153 16.69 18.62 -30.71
N GLN A 154 17.21 18.61 -31.94
CA GLN A 154 17.28 19.83 -32.74
C GLN A 154 15.85 20.35 -33.05
N SER A 155 15.69 21.67 -33.01
CA SER A 155 14.41 22.33 -33.29
C SER A 155 13.83 21.91 -34.64
N GLY A 156 12.59 21.43 -34.64
CA GLY A 156 11.85 21.04 -35.85
C GLY A 156 11.87 19.53 -36.17
N GLU A 157 12.70 18.73 -35.49
CA GLU A 157 12.75 17.27 -35.70
C GLU A 157 11.76 16.49 -34.83
N ALA A 158 11.47 17.01 -33.62
CA ALA A 158 10.70 16.30 -32.60
C ALA A 158 9.32 15.79 -33.06
N GLY A 159 8.51 16.65 -33.68
CA GLY A 159 7.14 16.28 -34.04
C GLY A 159 7.04 15.24 -35.16
N LYS A 160 8.07 15.09 -36.01
CA LYS A 160 8.10 14.00 -37.01
C LYS A 160 8.51 12.68 -36.36
N LEU A 161 9.53 12.74 -35.52
CA LEU A 161 10.07 11.56 -34.84
C LEU A 161 9.06 10.96 -33.86
N GLU A 162 8.38 11.79 -33.07
CA GLU A 162 7.34 11.38 -32.13
C GLU A 162 6.19 10.63 -32.84
N LYS A 163 5.72 11.15 -33.98
CA LYS A 163 4.69 10.49 -34.79
C LYS A 163 5.16 9.16 -35.37
N ALA A 164 6.41 9.09 -35.81
CA ALA A 164 7.00 7.86 -36.32
C ALA A 164 7.14 6.81 -35.22
N ALA A 165 7.58 7.22 -34.03
CA ALA A 165 7.74 6.36 -32.86
C ALA A 165 6.39 5.83 -32.40
N LEU A 166 5.39 6.72 -32.24
CA LEU A 166 4.02 6.34 -31.88
C LEU A 166 3.45 5.30 -32.85
N LYS A 167 3.61 5.53 -34.17
CA LYS A 167 3.15 4.58 -35.17
C LYS A 167 3.84 3.23 -35.03
N ALA A 168 5.17 3.20 -34.96
CA ALA A 168 5.93 1.96 -34.85
C ALA A 168 5.54 1.17 -33.58
N VAL A 169 5.51 1.85 -32.44
CA VAL A 169 5.17 1.23 -31.16
C VAL A 169 3.72 0.73 -31.13
N SER A 170 2.77 1.49 -31.69
CA SER A 170 1.36 1.06 -31.79
C SER A 170 1.17 -0.18 -32.68
N GLU A 171 2.09 -0.42 -33.62
CA GLU A 171 2.13 -1.62 -34.46
C GLU A 171 2.93 -2.76 -33.81
N GLY A 172 3.40 -2.60 -32.57
CA GLY A 172 4.23 -3.58 -31.87
C GLY A 172 5.65 -3.70 -32.43
N LYS A 173 6.17 -2.64 -33.04
CA LYS A 173 7.51 -2.59 -33.66
C LYS A 173 8.39 -1.56 -32.95
N SER A 174 9.71 -1.68 -33.11
CA SER A 174 10.66 -0.62 -32.79
C SER A 174 10.75 0.40 -33.92
N LEU A 175 11.09 1.64 -33.57
CA LEU A 175 11.59 2.64 -34.50
C LEU A 175 13.11 2.70 -34.37
N ASP A 176 13.82 2.52 -35.48
CA ASP A 176 15.27 2.70 -35.57
C ASP A 176 15.58 3.80 -36.59
N THR A 177 16.25 4.88 -36.17
CA THR A 177 16.53 6.02 -37.06
C THR A 177 17.69 6.89 -36.57
N ASP A 178 18.29 7.66 -37.48
CA ASP A 178 19.27 8.68 -37.14
C ASP A 178 18.55 9.96 -36.68
N SER A 179 19.11 10.65 -35.69
CA SER A 179 18.56 11.90 -35.14
C SER A 179 19.67 12.83 -34.67
N VAL A 180 19.45 14.15 -34.79
CA VAL A 180 20.35 15.15 -34.20
C VAL A 180 19.84 15.51 -32.80
N ARG A 181 20.66 15.20 -31.81
CA ARG A 181 20.36 15.39 -30.38
C ARG A 181 21.07 16.62 -29.84
N ARG A 182 20.51 17.24 -28.81
CA ARG A 182 21.00 18.47 -28.19
C ARG A 182 21.40 18.22 -26.73
N ARG A 183 22.58 18.67 -26.36
CA ARG A 183 23.10 18.66 -24.98
C ARG A 183 22.64 19.89 -24.19
N LYS A 184 22.82 19.85 -22.86
CA LYS A 184 22.54 20.97 -21.95
C LYS A 184 23.30 22.25 -22.30
N ASP A 185 24.54 22.12 -22.77
CA ASP A 185 25.38 23.23 -23.21
C ASP A 185 24.96 23.83 -24.57
N GLY A 186 23.93 23.26 -25.21
CA GLY A 186 23.41 23.68 -26.50
C GLY A 186 24.14 23.08 -27.71
N SER A 187 25.21 22.30 -27.50
CA SER A 187 25.88 21.56 -28.59
C SER A 187 25.00 20.43 -29.11
N ASN A 188 25.14 20.13 -30.41
CA ASN A 188 24.43 19.03 -31.04
C ASN A 188 25.36 17.83 -31.27
N PHE A 189 24.76 16.65 -31.42
CA PHE A 189 25.45 15.44 -31.86
C PHE A 189 24.54 14.53 -32.67
N ASP A 190 25.13 13.82 -33.62
CA ASP A 190 24.44 12.77 -34.36
C ASP A 190 24.30 11.54 -33.48
N ALA A 191 23.12 10.92 -33.52
CA ALA A 191 22.77 9.79 -32.70
C ALA A 191 21.94 8.79 -33.51
N LYS A 192 22.24 7.50 -33.36
CA LYS A 192 21.32 6.44 -33.77
C LYS A 192 20.41 6.14 -32.61
N ILE A 193 19.11 6.30 -32.81
CA ILE A 193 18.12 6.08 -31.77
C ILE A 193 17.25 4.88 -32.09
N THR A 194 16.95 4.12 -31.05
CA THR A 194 15.96 3.05 -31.08
C THR A 194 14.88 3.37 -30.06
N VAL A 195 13.62 3.38 -30.49
CA VAL A 195 12.45 3.54 -29.60
C VAL A 195 11.61 2.29 -29.65
N THR A 196 11.36 1.67 -28.50
CA THR A 196 10.59 0.44 -28.38
C THR A 196 9.52 0.60 -27.30
N GLY A 197 8.32 0.07 -27.54
CA GLY A 197 7.26 0.05 -26.53
C GLY A 197 7.49 -1.05 -25.49
N GLY A 198 7.09 -0.80 -24.25
CA GLY A 198 7.00 -1.81 -23.20
C GLY A 198 5.75 -2.69 -23.39
N ASP A 199 5.86 -3.96 -22.99
CA ASP A 199 4.73 -4.89 -23.06
C ASP A 199 3.59 -4.41 -22.15
N GLY A 200 2.44 -4.07 -22.75
CA GLY A 200 1.21 -3.73 -22.03
C GLY A 200 1.27 -2.47 -21.15
N SER A 201 2.28 -1.61 -21.34
CA SER A 201 2.45 -0.38 -20.58
C SER A 201 2.59 0.83 -21.50
N ASP A 202 2.11 1.98 -21.04
CA ASP A 202 2.32 3.30 -21.66
C ASP A 202 3.79 3.75 -21.53
N VAL A 203 4.75 2.82 -21.48
CA VAL A 203 6.16 3.10 -21.22
C VAL A 203 6.96 2.76 -22.45
N TRP A 204 7.77 3.69 -22.95
CA TRP A 204 8.68 3.46 -24.07
C TRP A 204 10.13 3.53 -23.61
N VAL A 205 10.99 2.74 -24.25
CA VAL A 205 12.44 2.77 -24.02
C VAL A 205 13.10 3.44 -25.21
N LEU A 206 13.85 4.51 -24.94
CA LEU A 206 14.73 5.18 -25.89
C LEU A 206 16.17 4.76 -25.61
N ALA A 207 16.80 4.13 -26.59
CA ALA A 207 18.22 3.80 -26.58
C ALA A 207 18.98 4.67 -27.58
N ILE A 208 20.20 5.07 -27.22
CA ILE A 208 21.13 5.70 -28.16
C ILE A 208 22.31 4.76 -28.42
N GLY A 209 22.47 4.36 -29.67
CA GLY A 209 23.61 3.60 -30.16
C GLY A 209 24.69 4.50 -30.76
N SER A 210 25.91 3.97 -30.78
CA SER A 210 27.04 4.47 -31.58
C SER A 210 26.97 4.03 -33.03
#